data_AF-A0A803YMD1-F1
#
_entry.id   AF-A0A803YMD1-F1
#
_cell.length_a   1.000
_cell.length_b   1.000
_cell.length_c   1.000
_cell.angle_alpha   90.00
_cell.angle_beta   90.00
_cell.angle_gamma   90.00
#
_symmetry.space_group_name_H-M   'P 1'
#
loop_
_entity.id
_entity.type
_entity.pdbx_description
1 polymer ?
#
loop_
_entity_poly.entity_id
_entity_poly.type
_entity_poly.pdbx_seq_one_letter_code
_entity_poly.pdbx_strand_id
1 'polypeptide(L)'
;MSYADFVWLLISEEDKRNATSIEYWFRCMDLDGDGVLSMYELEYFYEEQCERMEVMGIEPLPFQDLLCQMLDLVKPEREGRVTLRDLKRCRMAHVFYNTFFNLEKYLDNEQRDPFAVQKDFENDGPEPSDWDRYAAEEYEILVAEESGNEQLQEGCISLSPCDVHPNSNKLFIHLL
;
A
#
# COMPACT_ATOMS: atom_id res chain seq x y z
N MET A 1 -4.14 27.08 -3.96
CA MET A 1 -5.03 25.97 -4.30
C MET A 1 -6.42 26.25 -3.78
N SER A 2 -7.44 26.04 -4.62
CA SER A 2 -8.86 26.03 -4.25
C SER A 2 -9.28 24.65 -3.75
N TYR A 3 -10.49 24.53 -3.18
CA TYR A 3 -11.06 23.23 -2.78
C TYR A 3 -11.17 22.26 -3.97
N ALA A 4 -11.54 22.77 -5.15
CA ALA A 4 -11.61 21.95 -6.36
C ALA A 4 -10.23 21.39 -6.73
N ASP A 5 -9.17 22.20 -6.64
CA ASP A 5 -7.79 21.74 -6.91
C ASP A 5 -7.35 20.69 -5.89
N PHE A 6 -7.72 20.86 -4.62
CA PHE A 6 -7.44 19.89 -3.58
C PHE A 6 -8.14 18.54 -3.82
N VAL A 7 -9.38 18.55 -4.31
CA VAL A 7 -10.09 17.31 -4.67
C VAL A 7 -9.37 16.57 -5.80
N TRP A 8 -8.90 17.29 -6.83
CA TRP A 8 -8.10 16.68 -7.90
C TRP A 8 -6.78 16.10 -7.39
N LEU A 9 -6.10 16.82 -6.50
CA LEU A 9 -4.89 16.32 -5.84
C LEU A 9 -5.19 15.02 -5.06
N LEU A 10 -6.21 15.04 -4.21
CA LEU A 10 -6.55 13.90 -3.34
C LEU A 10 -6.91 12.65 -4.15
N ILE A 11 -7.77 12.79 -5.16
CA ILE A 11 -8.19 11.68 -6.02
C ILE A 11 -6.98 11.13 -6.81
N SER A 12 -6.11 12.01 -7.29
CA SER A 12 -4.93 11.60 -8.05
C SER A 12 -3.86 10.94 -7.17
N GLU A 13 -3.77 11.32 -5.90
CA GLU A 13 -2.83 10.76 -4.93
C GLU A 13 -3.23 9.34 -4.48
N GLU A 14 -4.53 9.14 -4.29
CA GLU A 14 -5.12 7.87 -3.87
C GLU A 14 -4.88 6.78 -4.93
N ASP A 15 -5.30 7.03 -6.17
CA ASP A 15 -5.16 6.07 -7.28
C ASP A 15 -4.31 6.67 -8.41
N LYS A 16 -3.03 6.27 -8.47
CA LYS A 16 -2.08 6.63 -9.53
C LYS A 16 -2.13 5.72 -10.76
N ARG A 17 -3.02 4.73 -10.80
CA ARG A 17 -3.18 3.81 -11.94
C ARG A 17 -4.19 4.34 -12.95
N ASN A 18 -5.16 5.12 -12.48
CA ASN A 18 -6.13 5.77 -13.36
C ASN A 18 -5.45 6.72 -14.35
N ALA A 19 -5.92 6.71 -15.61
CA ALA A 19 -5.33 7.49 -16.70
C ALA A 19 -5.31 9.01 -16.43
N THR A 20 -6.32 9.53 -15.71
CA THR A 20 -6.39 10.94 -15.33
C THR A 20 -5.33 11.30 -14.30
N SER A 21 -5.08 10.42 -13.32
CA SER A 21 -4.05 10.61 -12.30
C SER A 21 -2.65 10.53 -12.91
N ILE A 22 -2.43 9.62 -13.87
CA ILE A 22 -1.17 9.56 -14.63
C ILE A 22 -0.94 10.89 -15.36
N GLU A 23 -1.95 11.46 -16.01
CA GLU A 23 -1.82 12.78 -16.63
C GLU A 23 -1.54 13.90 -15.63
N TYR A 24 -2.18 13.85 -14.45
CA TYR A 24 -1.98 14.83 -13.40
C TYR A 24 -0.52 14.84 -12.93
N TRP A 25 0.01 13.67 -12.56
CA TRP A 25 1.39 13.55 -12.07
C TRP A 25 2.42 13.77 -13.16
N PHE A 26 2.14 13.37 -14.40
CA PHE A 26 3.01 13.71 -15.53
C PHE A 26 3.17 15.22 -15.68
N ARG A 27 2.07 16.00 -15.62
CA ARG A 27 2.14 17.46 -15.69
C ARG A 27 2.85 18.10 -14.50
N CYS A 28 2.87 17.44 -13.35
CA CYS A 28 3.64 17.90 -12.20
C CYS A 28 5.14 17.62 -12.35
N MET A 29 5.52 16.52 -13.01
CA MET A 29 6.91 16.13 -13.21
C MET A 29 7.57 16.77 -14.43
N ASP A 30 6.80 17.06 -15.47
CA ASP A 30 7.23 17.76 -16.68
C ASP A 30 7.36 19.26 -16.37
N LEU A 31 8.54 19.65 -15.90
CA LEU A 31 8.83 20.99 -15.37
C LEU A 31 8.91 22.05 -16.47
N ASP A 32 9.38 21.66 -17.66
CA ASP A 32 9.49 22.55 -18.81
C ASP A 32 8.28 22.46 -19.77
N GLY A 33 7.44 21.43 -19.63
CA GLY A 33 6.21 21.25 -20.38
C GLY A 33 6.44 20.77 -21.81
N ASP A 34 7.59 20.15 -22.11
CA ASP A 34 7.92 19.67 -23.45
C ASP A 34 7.26 18.32 -23.80
N GLY A 35 6.60 17.68 -22.82
CA GLY A 35 5.91 16.42 -22.97
C GLY A 35 6.80 15.18 -22.79
N VAL A 36 8.02 15.34 -22.28
CA VAL A 36 9.01 14.29 -22.05
C VAL A 36 9.66 14.48 -20.68
N LEU A 37 9.66 13.44 -19.84
CA LEU A 37 10.46 13.46 -18.62
C LEU A 37 11.92 13.16 -18.99
N SER A 38 12.73 14.20 -18.90
CA SER A 38 14.17 14.18 -19.09
C SER A 38 14.88 13.61 -17.86
N MET A 39 16.14 13.17 -18.03
CA MET A 39 16.95 12.71 -16.89
C MET A 39 17.13 13.78 -15.82
N TYR A 40 17.18 15.06 -16.23
CA TYR A 40 17.31 16.18 -15.32
C TYR A 40 16.10 16.32 -14.38
N GLU A 41 14.88 16.22 -14.91
CA GLU A 41 13.66 16.30 -14.10
C GLU A 41 13.54 15.11 -13.16
N LEU A 42 13.88 13.91 -13.64
CA LEU A 42 13.87 12.71 -12.80
C LEU A 42 14.90 12.81 -11.66
N GLU A 43 16.11 13.30 -11.95
CA GLU A 43 17.15 13.51 -10.94
C GLU A 43 16.73 14.58 -9.92
N TYR A 44 16.09 15.66 -10.38
CA TYR A 44 15.59 16.74 -9.52
C TYR A 44 14.61 16.23 -8.45
N PHE A 45 13.62 15.41 -8.83
CA PHE A 45 12.70 14.84 -7.85
C PHE A 45 13.38 13.79 -6.95
N TYR A 46 14.28 12.99 -7.51
CA TYR A 46 14.95 11.93 -6.75
C TYR A 46 15.95 12.48 -5.71
N GLU A 47 16.56 13.63 -5.96
CA GLU A 47 17.46 14.30 -5.00
C GLU A 47 16.76 14.54 -3.66
N GLU A 48 15.52 15.04 -3.67
CA GLU A 48 14.74 15.25 -2.44
C GLU A 48 14.39 13.91 -1.75
N GLN A 49 14.15 12.84 -2.52
CA GLN A 49 13.91 11.52 -1.97
C GLN A 49 15.15 10.97 -1.26
N CYS A 50 16.34 11.16 -1.83
CA CYS A 50 17.61 10.81 -1.19
C CYS A 50 17.78 11.52 0.15
N GLU A 51 17.57 12.84 0.20
CA GLU A 51 17.68 13.61 1.46
C GLU A 51 16.75 13.06 2.54
N ARG A 52 15.50 12.74 2.19
CA ARG A 52 14.53 12.17 3.13
C ARG A 52 14.93 10.77 3.60
N MET A 53 15.46 9.92 2.73
CA MET A 53 15.98 8.60 3.09
C MET A 53 17.19 8.70 4.04
N GLU A 54 18.10 9.62 3.78
CA GLU A 54 19.29 9.85 4.62
C GLU A 54 18.89 10.28 6.05
N VAL A 55 17.86 11.13 6.19
CA VAL A 55 17.30 11.51 7.50
C VAL A 55 16.75 10.30 8.27
N MET A 56 16.22 9.30 7.55
CA MET A 56 15.76 8.03 8.13
C MET A 56 16.89 7.02 8.36
N GLY A 57 18.13 7.34 7.98
CA GLY A 57 19.28 6.44 8.06
C GLY A 57 19.28 5.34 7.00
N ILE A 58 18.53 5.53 5.91
CA ILE A 58 18.47 4.63 4.77
C ILE A 58 19.43 5.14 3.69
N GLU A 59 20.34 4.28 3.22
CA GLU A 59 21.24 4.63 2.11
C GLU A 59 20.46 4.57 0.78
N PRO A 60 20.30 5.69 0.06
CA PRO A 60 19.57 5.71 -1.19
C PRO A 60 20.35 5.01 -2.31
N LEU A 61 19.63 4.40 -3.25
CA LEU A 61 20.24 3.83 -4.45
C LEU A 61 20.85 4.94 -5.32
N PRO A 62 22.04 4.76 -5.93
CA PRO A 62 22.57 5.72 -6.87
C PRO A 62 21.60 6.00 -8.03
N PHE A 63 21.45 7.27 -8.41
CA PHE A 63 20.47 7.67 -9.43
C PHE A 63 20.60 6.91 -10.76
N GLN A 64 21.84 6.59 -11.18
CA GLN A 64 22.07 5.83 -12.42
C GLN A 64 21.48 4.42 -12.37
N ASP A 65 21.57 3.75 -11.22
CA ASP A 65 21.02 2.40 -11.03
C ASP A 65 19.50 2.45 -10.94
N LEU A 66 18.96 3.44 -10.21
CA LEU A 66 17.52 3.69 -10.14
C LEU A 66 16.94 4.00 -11.53
N LEU A 67 17.62 4.86 -12.29
CA LEU A 67 17.19 5.24 -13.64
C LEU A 67 17.13 4.02 -14.56
N CYS A 68 18.13 3.13 -14.50
CA CYS A 68 18.08 1.87 -15.22
C CYS A 68 16.84 1.04 -14.85
N GLN A 69 16.56 0.87 -13.56
CA GLN A 69 15.38 0.15 -13.09
C GLN A 69 14.07 0.78 -13.58
N MET A 70 13.97 2.12 -13.53
CA MET A 70 12.77 2.83 -13.98
C MET A 70 12.60 2.76 -15.51
N LEU A 71 13.68 2.81 -16.27
CA LEU A 71 13.64 2.63 -17.72
C LEU A 71 13.25 1.20 -18.11
N ASP A 72 13.72 0.19 -17.37
CA ASP A 72 13.33 -1.21 -17.56
C ASP A 72 11.85 -1.45 -17.20
N LEU A 73 11.33 -0.72 -16.20
CA LEU A 73 9.92 -0.75 -15.82
C LEU A 73 9.03 -0.12 -16.90
N VAL A 74 9.39 1.07 -17.37
CA VAL A 74 8.58 1.86 -18.31
C VAL A 74 8.72 1.38 -19.75
N LYS A 75 9.92 0.92 -20.14
CA LYS A 75 10.32 0.54 -21.50
C LYS A 75 9.89 1.60 -22.52
N PRO A 76 10.45 2.82 -22.47
CA PRO A 76 10.04 3.90 -23.34
C PRO A 76 10.32 3.58 -24.82
N GLU A 77 9.51 4.14 -25.72
CA GLU A 77 9.69 3.94 -27.17
C GLU A 77 11.00 4.57 -27.69
N ARG A 78 11.51 5.60 -27.00
CA ARG A 78 12.79 6.24 -27.28
C ARG A 78 13.65 6.21 -26.02
N GLU A 79 14.89 5.75 -26.15
CA GLU A 79 15.83 5.65 -25.02
C GLU A 79 16.02 7.00 -24.33
N GLY A 80 15.99 6.96 -22.98
CA GLY A 80 16.21 8.14 -22.13
C GLY A 80 15.11 9.22 -22.21
N ARG A 81 13.95 8.92 -22.82
CA ARG A 81 12.83 9.86 -22.95
C ARG A 81 11.53 9.20 -22.54
N VAL A 82 11.08 9.47 -21.32
CA VAL A 82 9.82 8.91 -20.81
C VAL A 82 8.67 9.83 -21.18
N THR A 83 7.73 9.36 -22.00
CA THR A 83 6.54 10.13 -22.36
C THR A 83 5.32 9.69 -21.56
N LEU A 84 4.28 10.54 -21.52
CA LEU A 84 2.98 10.20 -20.96
C LEU A 84 2.41 8.91 -21.57
N ARG A 85 2.65 8.69 -22.87
CA ARG A 85 2.20 7.49 -23.56
C ARG A 85 2.90 6.24 -23.04
N ASP A 86 4.19 6.32 -22.75
CA ASP A 86 4.97 5.20 -22.21
C ASP A 86 4.45 4.82 -20.81
N LEU A 87 4.19 5.80 -19.95
CA LEU A 87 3.67 5.57 -18.59
C LEU A 87 2.25 4.98 -18.61
N LYS A 88 1.39 5.44 -19.52
CA LYS A 88 0.06 4.81 -19.71
C LYS A 88 0.16 3.37 -20.24
N ARG A 89 1.18 3.06 -21.06
CA ARG A 89 1.38 1.72 -21.63
C ARG A 89 1.97 0.74 -20.63
N CYS A 90 2.90 1.17 -19.77
CA CYS A 90 3.62 0.26 -18.88
C CYS A 90 2.74 -0.32 -17.76
N ARG A 91 1.58 0.30 -17.47
CA ARG A 91 0.63 -0.07 -16.40
C ARG A 91 1.21 -0.02 -14.97
N MET A 92 2.49 0.27 -14.84
CA MET A 92 3.24 0.40 -13.59
C MET A 92 3.58 1.86 -13.26
N ALA A 93 2.84 2.83 -13.83
CA ALA A 93 3.08 4.25 -13.60
C ALA A 93 3.01 4.64 -12.11
N HIS A 94 2.16 3.97 -11.34
CA HIS A 94 2.07 4.18 -9.89
C HIS A 94 3.39 3.89 -9.16
N VAL A 95 4.10 2.81 -9.52
CA VAL A 95 5.42 2.49 -8.95
C VAL A 95 6.42 3.56 -9.36
N PHE A 96 6.47 3.89 -10.66
CA PHE A 96 7.34 4.96 -11.18
C PHE A 96 7.16 6.27 -10.41
N TYR A 97 5.93 6.74 -10.25
CA TYR A 97 5.65 7.98 -9.53
C TYR A 97 6.01 7.92 -8.05
N ASN A 98 5.69 6.82 -7.37
CA ASN A 98 6.02 6.68 -5.96
C ASN A 98 7.53 6.75 -5.72
N THR A 99 8.33 6.13 -6.59
CA THR A 99 9.79 6.21 -6.54
C THR A 99 10.31 7.64 -6.50
N PHE A 100 9.76 8.54 -7.32
CA PHE A 100 10.28 9.91 -7.43
C PHE A 100 9.75 10.88 -6.38
N PHE A 101 8.57 10.68 -5.80
CA PHE A 101 8.02 11.70 -4.88
C PHE A 101 7.10 11.20 -3.77
N ASN A 102 6.80 9.90 -3.67
CA ASN A 102 6.05 9.34 -2.53
C ASN A 102 6.93 8.30 -1.82
N LEU A 103 7.73 8.78 -0.87
CA LEU A 103 8.70 7.97 -0.14
C LEU A 103 8.06 6.82 0.66
N GLU A 104 6.94 7.06 1.32
CA GLU A 104 6.24 6.05 2.11
C GLU A 104 5.83 4.86 1.23
N LYS A 105 5.11 5.13 0.13
CA LYS A 105 4.69 4.10 -0.83
C LYS A 105 5.87 3.45 -1.55
N TYR A 106 6.97 4.18 -1.75
CA TYR A 106 8.20 3.62 -2.31
C TYR A 106 8.85 2.60 -1.37
N LEU A 107 9.04 2.95 -0.08
CA LEU A 107 9.65 2.05 0.90
C LEU A 107 8.81 0.81 1.15
N ASP A 108 7.47 0.95 1.15
CA ASP A 108 6.56 -0.18 1.23
C ASP A 108 6.72 -1.13 0.03
N ASN A 109 6.93 -0.59 -1.17
CA ASN A 109 7.16 -1.39 -2.37
C ASN A 109 8.52 -2.12 -2.33
N GLU A 110 9.58 -1.47 -1.86
CA GLU A 110 10.92 -2.08 -1.74
C GLU A 110 10.95 -3.23 -0.72
N GLN A 111 10.08 -3.20 0.30
CA GLN A 111 9.95 -4.26 1.29
C GLN A 111 9.05 -5.42 0.83
N ARG A 112 8.27 -5.23 -0.24
CA ARG A 112 7.41 -6.30 -0.78
C ARG A 112 8.27 -7.41 -1.39
N ASP A 113 7.82 -8.63 -1.18
CA ASP A 113 8.46 -9.82 -1.73
C ASP A 113 8.61 -9.72 -3.27
N PRO A 114 9.78 -10.02 -3.86
CA PRO A 114 9.99 -9.98 -5.32
C PRO A 114 8.95 -10.77 -6.14
N PHE A 115 8.35 -11.81 -5.56
CA PHE A 115 7.29 -12.59 -6.22
C PHE A 115 5.95 -11.84 -6.30
N ALA A 116 5.71 -10.85 -5.43
CA ALA A 116 4.49 -10.03 -5.47
C ALA A 116 4.50 -9.10 -6.70
N VAL A 117 5.65 -8.50 -7.01
CA VAL A 117 5.80 -7.57 -8.15
C VAL A 117 5.66 -8.30 -9.49
N GLN A 118 6.13 -9.54 -9.59
CA GLN A 118 5.92 -10.38 -10.79
C GLN A 118 4.44 -10.68 -11.02
N LYS A 119 3.70 -10.91 -9.93
CA LYS A 119 2.26 -11.16 -9.98
C LYS A 119 1.50 -9.95 -10.52
N ASP A 120 1.91 -8.72 -10.21
CA ASP A 120 1.31 -7.49 -10.75
C ASP A 120 1.56 -7.33 -12.26
N PHE A 121 2.69 -7.85 -12.76
CA PHE A 121 3.00 -7.86 -14.20
C PHE A 121 2.17 -8.87 -14.99
N GLU A 122 1.83 -10.01 -14.38
CA GLU A 122 1.03 -11.10 -14.98
C GLU A 122 -0.48 -10.96 -14.74
N ASN A 123 -0.89 -10.19 -13.73
CA ASN A 123 -2.30 -10.00 -13.39
C ASN A 123 -2.95 -8.96 -14.33
N ASP A 124 -3.43 -9.43 -15.50
CA ASP A 124 -4.32 -8.68 -16.39
C ASP A 124 -5.77 -8.60 -15.84
N GLY A 125 -6.04 -9.24 -14.70
CA GLY A 125 -7.31 -9.14 -14.00
C GLY A 125 -7.42 -7.83 -13.20
N PRO A 126 -8.62 -7.29 -12.98
CA PRO A 126 -8.79 -6.19 -12.03
C PRO A 126 -8.27 -6.66 -10.67
N GLU A 127 -7.19 -6.05 -10.19
CA GLU A 127 -6.81 -6.19 -8.79
C GLU A 127 -8.02 -5.79 -7.94
N PRO A 128 -8.28 -6.49 -6.82
CA PRO A 128 -9.33 -6.08 -5.89
C PRO A 128 -9.10 -4.60 -5.54
N SER A 129 -10.15 -3.80 -5.72
CA SER A 129 -10.10 -2.39 -5.36
C SER A 129 -9.80 -2.23 -3.87
N ASP A 130 -9.37 -1.04 -3.43
CA ASP A 130 -9.13 -0.80 -2.01
C ASP A 130 -10.39 -1.08 -1.16
N TRP A 131 -11.58 -0.90 -1.75
CA TRP A 131 -12.85 -1.32 -1.14
C TRP A 131 -13.02 -2.83 -1.06
N ASP A 132 -12.62 -3.57 -2.09
CA ASP A 132 -12.67 -5.04 -2.07
C ASP A 132 -11.68 -5.61 -1.05
N ARG A 133 -10.50 -5.00 -0.90
CA ARG A 133 -9.50 -5.37 0.10
C ARG A 133 -9.99 -5.04 1.52
N TYR A 134 -10.50 -3.84 1.74
CA TYR A 134 -11.12 -3.44 3.01
C TYR A 134 -12.29 -4.36 3.38
N ALA A 135 -13.19 -4.65 2.43
CA ALA A 135 -14.32 -5.55 2.67
C ALA A 135 -13.87 -6.98 3.00
N ALA A 136 -12.79 -7.46 2.37
CA ALA A 136 -12.22 -8.77 2.67
C ALA A 136 -11.62 -8.81 4.09
N GLU A 137 -10.87 -7.78 4.49
CA GLU A 137 -10.31 -7.67 5.84
C GLU A 137 -11.39 -7.60 6.92
N GLU A 138 -12.42 -6.75 6.74
CA GLU A 138 -13.55 -6.67 7.67
C GLU A 138 -14.33 -7.99 7.75
N TYR A 139 -14.49 -8.69 6.62
CA TYR A 139 -15.12 -10.01 6.59
C TYR A 139 -14.29 -11.04 7.36
N GLU A 140 -12.96 -11.07 7.20
CA GLU A 140 -12.10 -11.97 7.96
C GLU A 140 -12.17 -11.72 9.47
N ILE A 141 -12.21 -10.44 9.89
CA ILE A 141 -12.40 -10.04 11.29
C ILE A 141 -13.75 -10.57 11.81
N LEU A 142 -14.83 -10.34 11.06
CA LEU A 142 -16.18 -10.77 11.45
C LEU A 142 -16.28 -12.30 11.58
N VAL A 143 -15.70 -13.05 10.65
CA VAL A 143 -15.64 -14.52 10.69
C VAL A 143 -14.84 -15.02 11.90
N ALA A 144 -13.74 -14.36 12.23
CA ALA A 144 -12.94 -14.70 13.41
C ALA A 144 -13.71 -14.43 14.72
N GLU A 145 -14.48 -13.34 14.80
CA GLU A 145 -15.33 -13.03 15.95
C GLU A 145 -16.49 -14.01 16.12
N GLU A 146 -17.12 -14.44 15.02
CA GLU A 146 -18.19 -15.45 15.06
C GLU A 146 -17.66 -16.81 15.54
N SER A 147 -16.48 -17.21 15.03
CA SER A 147 -15.78 -18.43 15.47
C SER A 147 -15.34 -18.38 16.94
N GLY A 148 -14.98 -17.21 17.45
CA GLY A 148 -14.63 -16.99 18.86
C GLY A 148 -15.85 -16.98 19.80
N ASN A 149 -16.99 -16.49 19.33
CA ASN A 149 -18.24 -16.50 20.08
C ASN A 149 -18.86 -17.90 20.18
N GLU A 150 -18.74 -18.75 19.14
CA GLU A 150 -19.18 -20.14 19.20
C GLU A 150 -18.44 -20.94 20.29
N GLN A 151 -17.13 -20.71 20.47
CA GLN A 151 -16.33 -21.33 21.53
C GLN A 151 -16.72 -20.87 22.94
N LEU A 152 -17.19 -19.63 23.10
CA LEU A 152 -17.71 -19.11 24.38
C LEU A 152 -19.13 -19.61 24.67
N GLN A 153 -19.93 -19.88 23.64
CA GLN A 153 -21.29 -20.36 23.80
C GLN A 153 -21.36 -21.87 24.12
N GLU A 154 -20.43 -22.68 23.63
CA GLU A 154 -20.32 -24.10 24.01
C GLU A 154 -19.80 -24.31 25.45
N GLY A 155 -19.08 -23.34 26.03
CA GLY A 155 -18.61 -23.39 27.42
C GLY A 155 -19.70 -23.14 28.48
N CYS A 156 -20.90 -22.68 28.10
CA CYS A 156 -21.94 -22.27 29.05
C CYS A 156 -23.09 -23.30 29.22
N ILE A 157 -23.15 -24.37 28.42
CA ILE A 157 -24.31 -25.28 28.40
C ILE A 157 -24.17 -26.47 29.39
N SER A 158 -23.05 -26.63 30.10
CA SER A 158 -22.88 -27.73 31.08
C SER A 158 -23.11 -27.34 32.54
N LEU A 159 -24.23 -26.69 32.87
CA LEU A 159 -24.73 -26.66 34.25
C LEU A 159 -26.14 -27.27 34.30
N SER A 160 -26.19 -28.60 34.41
CA SER A 160 -27.43 -29.32 34.71
C SER A 160 -27.74 -29.29 36.22
N PRO A 161 -29.00 -29.10 36.63
CA PRO A 161 -29.39 -28.93 38.03
C PRO A 161 -29.84 -30.25 38.67
N CYS A 162 -28.93 -31.02 39.28
CA CYS A 162 -29.17 -32.10 40.24
C CYS A 162 -27.84 -32.24 41.01
N ASP A 163 -27.69 -31.91 42.29
CA ASP A 163 -28.28 -32.63 43.41
C ASP A 163 -28.45 -31.72 44.63
N VAL A 164 -29.68 -31.67 45.14
CA VAL A 164 -29.98 -31.17 46.48
C VAL A 164 -29.79 -32.34 47.44
N HIS A 165 -28.82 -32.27 48.36
CA HIS A 165 -29.06 -32.75 49.72
C HIS A 165 -28.20 -32.01 50.76
N PRO A 166 -28.72 -31.81 51.98
CA PRO A 166 -28.24 -30.82 52.91
C PRO A 166 -27.27 -31.46 53.92
N ASN A 167 -26.21 -30.75 54.25
CA ASN A 167 -25.81 -30.71 55.66
C ASN A 167 -25.02 -29.45 55.96
N SER A 168 -25.66 -28.57 56.72
CA SER A 168 -25.00 -27.52 57.46
C SER A 168 -24.01 -28.16 58.44
N ASN A 169 -22.75 -27.71 58.44
CA ASN A 169 -22.10 -27.21 59.66
C ASN A 169 -20.61 -26.88 59.44
N LYS A 170 -20.26 -25.67 59.92
CA LYS A 170 -18.94 -25.24 60.46
C LYS A 170 -17.82 -25.10 59.41
N LEU A 171 -17.45 -23.89 58.98
CA LEU A 171 -16.83 -22.81 59.76
C LEU A 171 -15.74 -23.34 60.72
N PHE A 172 -14.47 -23.21 60.32
CA PHE A 172 -13.25 -23.06 61.15
C PHE A 172 -12.09 -23.03 60.13
N ILE A 173 -11.60 -21.87 59.68
CA ILE A 173 -10.51 -21.09 60.29
C ILE A 173 -9.58 -21.98 61.14
N HIS A 174 -8.36 -22.29 60.67
CA HIS A 174 -7.11 -21.71 61.19
C HIS A 174 -5.89 -22.41 60.55
N LEU A 175 -5.03 -21.60 59.94
CA LEU A 175 -3.57 -21.64 60.00
C LEU A 175 -2.89 -22.93 60.54
N LEU A 176 -2.20 -23.65 59.64
CA LEU A 176 -0.74 -23.86 59.67
C LEU A 176 -0.27 -24.34 58.30
#